data_AF-A0A930PLH0-F1
#
_entry.id   AF-A0A930PLH0-F1
#
_cell.length_a   1.000
_cell.length_b   1.000
_cell.length_c   1.000
_cell.angle_alpha   90.00
_cell.angle_beta   90.00
_cell.angle_gamma   90.00
#
_symmetry.space_group_name_H-M   'P 1'
#
loop_
_entity.id
_entity.type
_entity.pdbx_description
1 polymer ?
#
loop_
_entity_poly.entity_id
_entity_poly.type
_entity_poly.pdbx_seq_one_letter_code
_entity_poly.pdbx_strand_id
1 'polypeptide(L)'
;MTDLTFAPEIFTRPTPGFTLNAPFAKGTYEGQNYRVMMYPALLEYLDVENSPYEPMCSIASSDPLHGWEDTVDDAEALTLLRKLISERGLKFALRFARAFIDAEAVAVVADETYAWGPVECIGFGAKDEGMNIRGVMDWLEFIGGYWVDVVLEREEPSYNGEGSEWVNVDYTSLPNSESHESDDALKHALENFEWDVARLGDEFELALESEQVAGSGQAVAA
;
A
#
# COMPACT_ATOMS: atom_id res chain seq x y z
N MET A 1 14.55 31.17 18.42
CA MET A 1 13.11 31.47 18.34
C MET A 1 12.46 30.41 17.47
N THR A 2 11.72 29.49 18.08
CA THR A 2 10.87 28.52 17.37
C THR A 2 9.69 29.27 16.77
N ASP A 3 9.75 29.48 15.47
CA ASP A 3 8.70 30.11 14.68
C ASP A 3 7.50 29.14 14.57
N LEU A 4 6.43 29.48 15.31
CA LEU A 4 5.17 28.75 15.53
C LEU A 4 4.33 28.49 14.26
N THR A 5 4.81 28.86 13.08
CA THR A 5 4.07 28.78 11.80
C THR A 5 4.48 27.60 10.91
N PHE A 6 5.45 26.79 11.32
CA PHE A 6 5.77 25.55 10.60
C PHE A 6 5.12 24.38 11.32
N ALA A 7 3.97 23.98 10.78
CA ALA A 7 3.37 22.68 11.04
C ALA A 7 3.63 21.85 9.77
N PRO A 8 4.67 21.00 9.72
CA PRO A 8 4.68 19.98 8.68
C PRO A 8 3.40 19.16 8.86
N GLU A 9 2.83 18.67 7.76
CA GLU A 9 1.70 17.75 7.88
C GLU A 9 2.23 16.48 8.52
N ILE A 10 1.89 16.31 9.81
CA ILE A 10 2.17 15.09 10.54
C ILE A 10 1.07 14.12 10.15
N PHE A 11 1.31 13.40 9.07
CA PHE A 11 0.52 12.25 8.74
C PHE A 11 0.92 11.11 9.66
N THR A 12 0.22 11.01 10.78
CA THR A 12 0.12 9.75 11.50
C THR A 12 -0.81 8.87 10.68
N ARG A 13 -0.23 8.04 9.80
CA ARG A 13 -1.03 6.99 9.17
C ARG A 13 -1.45 6.06 10.31
N PRO A 14 -2.76 5.90 10.57
CA PRO A 14 -3.19 4.99 11.61
C PRO A 14 -2.63 3.61 11.25
N THR A 15 -1.93 2.98 12.19
CA THR A 15 -1.58 1.56 12.07
C THR A 15 -2.89 0.83 11.77
N PRO A 16 -3.07 0.25 10.58
CA PRO A 16 -4.35 -0.38 10.28
C PRO A 16 -4.50 -1.52 11.26
N GLY A 17 -5.58 -1.48 12.04
CA GLY A 17 -5.93 -2.55 12.96
C GLY A 17 -6.16 -3.80 12.13
N PHE A 18 -5.13 -4.63 12.01
CA PHE A 18 -5.20 -5.91 11.32
C PHE A 18 -6.35 -6.71 11.93
N THR A 19 -7.47 -6.79 11.22
CA THR A 19 -8.52 -7.75 11.56
C THR A 19 -8.45 -8.90 10.57
N LEU A 20 -7.27 -9.51 10.52
CA LEU A 20 -6.98 -10.75 9.80
C LEU A 20 -7.64 -11.88 10.58
N ASN A 21 -8.70 -12.50 10.03
CA ASN A 21 -9.17 -13.84 10.41
C ASN A 21 -10.40 -14.33 9.61
N ALA A 22 -10.89 -13.58 8.63
CA ALA A 22 -12.05 -13.99 7.83
C ALA A 22 -11.78 -13.83 6.33
N PRO A 23 -12.32 -14.73 5.48
CA PRO A 23 -12.36 -14.51 4.04
C PRO A 23 -13.20 -13.28 3.73
N PHE A 24 -12.78 -12.47 2.76
CA PHE A 24 -13.52 -11.26 2.38
C PHE A 24 -14.20 -11.38 1.02
N ALA A 25 -13.83 -12.36 0.20
CA ALA A 25 -14.53 -12.71 -1.03
C ALA A 25 -14.59 -14.23 -1.22
N LYS A 26 -15.64 -14.72 -1.88
CA LYS A 26 -15.86 -16.15 -2.15
C LYS A 26 -16.48 -16.37 -3.53
N GLY A 27 -16.19 -17.52 -4.12
CA GLY A 27 -16.80 -17.94 -5.37
C GLY A 27 -16.76 -19.45 -5.55
N THR A 28 -17.52 -19.97 -6.51
CA THR A 28 -17.51 -21.38 -6.89
C THR A 28 -17.37 -21.48 -8.40
N TYR A 29 -16.40 -22.27 -8.87
CA TYR A 29 -16.17 -22.52 -10.29
C TYR A 29 -15.83 -23.99 -10.54
N GLU A 30 -16.45 -24.60 -11.56
CA GLU A 30 -16.28 -26.03 -11.91
C GLU A 30 -16.43 -27.01 -10.72
N GLY A 31 -17.32 -26.69 -9.77
CA GLY A 31 -17.57 -27.52 -8.59
C GLY A 31 -16.48 -27.41 -7.49
N GLN A 32 -15.55 -26.47 -7.62
CA GLN A 32 -14.54 -26.15 -6.62
C GLN A 32 -14.87 -24.82 -5.94
N ASN A 33 -14.59 -24.73 -4.64
CA ASN A 33 -14.81 -23.53 -3.86
C ASN A 33 -13.53 -22.72 -3.78
N TYR A 34 -13.67 -21.41 -3.94
CA TYR A 34 -12.60 -20.44 -3.85
C TYR A 34 -12.92 -19.41 -2.77
N ARG A 35 -11.89 -18.92 -2.09
CA ARG A 35 -11.98 -17.80 -1.16
C ARG A 35 -10.78 -16.89 -1.32
N VAL A 36 -10.96 -15.63 -0.96
CA VAL A 36 -9.87 -14.67 -0.90
C VAL A 36 -9.61 -14.28 0.54
N MET A 37 -8.34 -14.42 0.93
CA MET A 37 -7.82 -14.09 2.25
C MET A 37 -6.81 -12.95 2.12
N MET A 38 -6.60 -12.21 3.21
CA MET A 38 -5.48 -11.28 3.31
C MET A 38 -4.53 -11.77 4.39
N TYR A 39 -3.23 -11.69 4.12
CA TYR A 39 -2.17 -12.00 5.07
C TYR A 39 -1.15 -10.86 5.10
N PRO A 40 -0.44 -10.62 6.23
CA PRO A 40 0.68 -9.69 6.22
C PRO A 40 1.73 -10.17 5.22
N ALA A 41 2.12 -9.31 4.28
CA ALA A 41 3.15 -9.67 3.33
C ALA A 41 4.51 -9.71 4.02
N LEU A 42 5.32 -10.69 3.66
CA LEU A 42 6.72 -10.75 4.08
C LEU A 42 7.55 -9.93 3.08
N LEU A 43 8.13 -8.82 3.55
CA LEU A 43 8.95 -7.91 2.74
C LEU A 43 10.03 -8.60 1.89
N GLU A 44 10.60 -9.72 2.37
CA GLU A 44 11.65 -10.48 1.67
C GLU A 44 11.16 -11.23 0.42
N TYR A 45 9.84 -11.38 0.27
CA TYR A 45 9.20 -12.08 -0.85
C TYR A 45 8.34 -11.15 -1.72
N LEU A 46 8.34 -9.84 -1.46
CA LEU A 46 7.68 -8.87 -2.33
C LEU A 46 8.42 -8.79 -3.67
N ASP A 47 7.73 -9.17 -4.75
CA ASP A 47 8.22 -8.92 -6.11
C ASP A 47 7.98 -7.45 -6.49
N VAL A 48 9.01 -6.63 -6.32
CA VAL A 48 8.98 -5.19 -6.61
C VAL A 48 9.16 -4.92 -8.11
N GLU A 49 9.84 -5.80 -8.85
CA GLU A 49 10.18 -5.57 -10.26
C GLU A 49 8.96 -5.64 -11.20
N ASN A 50 7.85 -6.20 -10.73
CA ASN A 50 6.57 -6.25 -11.45
C ASN A 50 5.40 -5.62 -10.67
N SER A 51 5.70 -4.95 -9.55
CA SER A 51 4.69 -4.19 -8.84
C SER A 51 4.36 -2.94 -9.69
N PRO A 52 3.08 -2.55 -9.87
CA PRO A 52 2.72 -1.27 -10.51
C PRO A 52 3.18 -0.06 -9.68
N TYR A 53 3.87 -0.31 -8.58
CA TYR A 53 4.21 0.63 -7.55
C TYR A 53 5.64 1.14 -7.72
N GLU A 54 5.76 2.17 -8.54
CA GLU A 54 6.94 3.01 -8.57
C GLU A 54 6.58 4.38 -7.98
N PRO A 55 7.19 4.86 -6.88
CA PRO A 55 7.11 6.24 -6.46
C PRO A 55 7.25 7.20 -7.64
N MET A 56 6.14 7.80 -8.04
CA MET A 56 6.05 8.72 -9.18
C MET A 56 6.69 10.09 -8.90
N CYS A 57 7.46 10.21 -7.81
CA CYS A 57 8.13 11.44 -7.39
C CYS A 57 9.43 11.14 -6.64
N SER A 58 10.33 12.12 -6.63
CA SER A 58 11.59 12.03 -5.90
C SER A 58 11.38 12.24 -4.41
N ILE A 59 12.06 11.42 -3.60
CA ILE A 59 11.86 11.40 -2.14
C ILE A 59 13.20 11.59 -1.45
N ALA A 60 13.32 12.61 -0.60
CA ALA A 60 14.50 12.83 0.22
C ALA A 60 14.17 12.53 1.69
N SER A 61 14.80 11.51 2.28
CA SER A 61 14.56 11.09 3.66
C SER A 61 15.81 11.08 4.53
N SER A 62 15.63 11.05 5.85
CA SER A 62 16.73 10.90 6.80
C SER A 62 17.40 9.51 6.69
N ASP A 63 18.73 9.48 6.82
CA ASP A 63 19.52 8.24 6.83
C ASP A 63 19.00 7.24 7.89
N PRO A 64 19.03 5.91 7.63
CA PRO A 64 19.67 5.20 6.52
C PRO A 64 18.76 4.95 5.29
N LEU A 65 17.59 5.56 5.26
CA LEU A 65 16.59 5.28 4.23
C LEU A 65 16.93 6.07 2.95
N HIS A 66 16.72 5.42 1.81
CA HIS A 66 16.94 5.99 0.49
C HIS A 66 15.58 6.20 -0.18
N GLY A 67 15.35 7.39 -0.75
CA GLY A 67 14.24 7.59 -1.66
C GLY A 67 14.63 7.24 -3.09
N TRP A 68 13.68 7.44 -4.00
CA TRP A 68 13.81 7.07 -5.41
C TRP A 68 14.26 8.25 -6.27
N GLU A 69 15.00 7.93 -7.33
CA GLU A 69 15.54 8.90 -8.29
C GLU A 69 15.12 8.49 -9.71
N ASP A 70 14.41 9.38 -10.41
CA ASP A 70 14.00 9.15 -11.80
C ASP A 70 15.05 9.70 -12.79
N THR A 71 15.78 10.74 -12.38
CA THR A 71 16.75 11.44 -13.23
C THR A 71 18.05 11.79 -12.51
N VAL A 72 19.09 12.14 -13.30
CA VAL A 72 20.38 12.63 -12.76
C VAL A 72 20.22 13.93 -11.98
N ASP A 73 19.30 14.81 -12.40
CA ASP A 73 19.01 16.07 -11.69
C ASP A 73 18.31 15.79 -10.35
N ASP A 74 17.48 14.75 -10.28
CA ASP A 74 16.83 14.30 -9.05
C ASP A 74 17.83 13.71 -8.06
N ALA A 75 18.84 12.96 -8.53
CA ALA A 75 19.90 12.42 -7.68
C ALA A 75 20.71 13.52 -6.95
N GLU A 76 21.00 14.62 -7.66
CA GLU A 76 21.68 15.79 -7.07
C GLU A 76 20.78 16.51 -6.07
N ALA A 77 19.52 16.76 -6.43
CA ALA A 77 18.52 17.39 -5.56
C ALA A 77 18.27 16.56 -4.28
N LEU A 78 18.15 15.24 -4.41
CA LEU A 78 17.97 14.30 -3.33
C LEU A 78 19.16 14.32 -2.37
N THR A 79 20.38 14.23 -2.90
CA THR A 79 21.61 14.30 -2.08
C THR A 79 21.69 15.60 -1.29
N LEU A 80 21.35 16.73 -1.92
CA LEU A 80 21.33 18.04 -1.27
C LEU A 80 20.26 18.11 -0.18
N LEU A 81 19.02 17.71 -0.48
CA LEU A 81 17.92 17.76 0.48
C LEU A 81 18.17 16.87 1.70
N ARG A 82 18.71 15.66 1.52
CA ARG A 82 19.10 14.79 2.63
C ARG A 82 20.11 15.44 3.56
N LYS A 83 21.14 16.06 2.98
CA LYS A 83 22.14 16.82 3.74
C LYS A 83 21.49 17.97 4.51
N LEU A 84 20.55 18.69 3.89
CA LEU A 84 19.83 19.78 4.55
C LEU A 84 18.92 19.29 5.67
N ILE A 85 18.22 18.16 5.50
CA ILE A 85 17.42 17.52 6.55
C ILE A 85 18.34 17.20 7.75
N SER A 86 19.45 16.51 7.50
CA SER A 86 20.40 16.09 8.54
C SER A 86 21.09 17.28 9.25
N GLU A 87 21.56 18.28 8.51
CA GLU A 87 22.37 19.38 9.08
C GLU A 87 21.53 20.56 9.60
N ARG A 88 20.33 20.78 9.06
CA ARG A 88 19.51 21.99 9.29
C ARG A 88 18.07 21.69 9.70
N GLY A 89 17.65 20.43 9.67
CA GLY A 89 16.30 19.98 10.00
C GLY A 89 15.30 20.13 8.85
N LEU A 90 14.23 19.34 8.90
CA LEU A 90 13.18 19.25 7.89
C LEU A 90 12.58 20.61 7.48
N LYS A 91 12.37 21.51 8.45
CA LYS A 91 11.82 22.86 8.18
C LYS A 91 12.68 23.67 7.22
N PHE A 92 14.00 23.64 7.41
CA PHE A 92 14.91 24.38 6.55
C PHE A 92 14.96 23.75 5.17
N ALA A 93 15.07 22.42 5.11
CA ALA A 93 15.11 21.66 3.87
C ALA A 93 13.84 21.88 3.03
N LEU A 94 12.64 21.88 3.63
CA LEU A 94 11.39 22.13 2.90
C LEU A 94 11.35 23.55 2.32
N ARG A 95 11.74 24.56 3.12
CA ARG A 95 11.79 25.96 2.63
C ARG A 95 12.75 26.10 1.45
N PHE A 96 13.87 25.38 1.49
CA PHE A 96 14.82 25.33 0.38
C PHE A 96 14.20 24.64 -0.84
N ALA A 97 13.60 23.46 -0.67
CA ALA A 97 12.94 22.72 -1.75
C ALA A 97 11.90 23.59 -2.46
N ARG A 98 11.02 24.24 -1.71
CA ARG A 98 9.97 25.13 -2.26
C ARG A 98 10.49 26.37 -2.96
N ALA A 99 11.67 26.85 -2.58
CA ALA A 99 12.25 28.05 -3.18
C ALA A 99 13.07 27.74 -4.44
N PHE A 100 13.69 26.56 -4.51
CA PHE A 100 14.75 26.30 -5.49
C PHE A 100 14.58 25.03 -6.32
N ILE A 101 13.69 24.11 -5.94
CA ILE A 101 13.52 22.80 -6.58
C ILE A 101 12.08 22.67 -7.10
N ASP A 102 11.13 22.61 -6.17
CA ASP A 102 9.71 22.40 -6.46
C ASP A 102 8.88 23.18 -5.45
N ALA A 103 8.15 24.20 -5.93
CA ALA A 103 7.30 25.06 -5.11
C ALA A 103 6.22 24.29 -4.34
N GLU A 104 5.85 23.11 -4.82
CA GLU A 104 4.83 22.23 -4.27
C GLU A 104 5.43 21.06 -3.48
N ALA A 105 6.73 21.09 -3.16
CA ALA A 105 7.35 20.09 -2.31
C ALA A 105 6.62 19.99 -0.96
N VAL A 106 6.52 18.78 -0.42
CA VAL A 106 5.84 18.49 0.85
C VAL A 106 6.76 17.78 1.82
N ALA A 107 6.62 18.05 3.11
CA ALA A 107 7.39 17.41 4.16
C ALA A 107 6.47 16.56 5.03
N VAL A 108 6.85 15.32 5.28
CA VAL A 108 6.10 14.35 6.10
C VAL A 108 7.02 13.78 7.17
N VAL A 109 6.43 13.50 8.34
CA VAL A 109 7.10 12.82 9.45
C VAL A 109 6.29 11.59 9.81
N ALA A 110 6.88 10.41 9.59
CA ALA A 110 6.36 9.15 10.13
C ALA A 110 6.67 9.06 11.63
N ASP A 111 5.80 8.42 12.40
CA ASP A 111 5.97 8.30 13.84
C ASP A 111 6.86 7.12 14.26
N GLU A 112 7.02 6.93 15.57
CA GLU A 112 7.87 5.90 16.15
C GLU A 112 7.39 4.45 15.96
N THR A 113 6.19 4.24 15.40
CA THR A 113 5.62 2.90 15.18
C THR A 113 6.19 2.20 13.94
N TYR A 114 6.85 2.94 13.04
CA TYR A 114 7.56 2.39 11.89
C TYR A 114 8.81 1.61 12.32
N ALA A 115 9.19 0.57 11.58
CA ALA A 115 10.33 -0.28 11.96
C ALA A 115 11.68 0.46 12.00
N TRP A 116 11.77 1.65 11.40
CA TRP A 116 12.95 2.54 11.41
C TRP A 116 12.82 3.70 12.41
N GLY A 117 11.78 3.73 13.23
CA GLY A 117 11.45 4.85 14.10
C GLY A 117 10.94 6.06 13.31
N PRO A 118 10.95 7.27 13.91
CA PRO A 118 10.46 8.46 13.22
C PRO A 118 11.29 8.80 11.99
N VAL A 119 10.64 8.91 10.83
CA VAL A 119 11.29 9.22 9.56
C VAL A 119 10.83 10.58 9.06
N GLU A 120 11.79 11.49 8.85
CA GLU A 120 11.54 12.77 8.19
C GLU A 120 11.80 12.63 6.70
N CYS A 121 10.86 13.05 5.87
CA CYS A 121 11.00 12.97 4.41
C CYS A 121 10.36 14.16 3.68
N ILE A 122 10.86 14.42 2.47
CA ILE A 122 10.34 15.43 1.55
C ILE A 122 10.05 14.78 0.20
N GLY A 123 8.81 14.91 -0.28
CA GLY A 123 8.41 14.58 -1.65
C GLY A 123 8.51 15.81 -2.54
N PHE A 124 9.07 15.65 -3.74
CA PHE A 124 9.25 16.73 -4.71
C PHE A 124 9.35 16.19 -6.15
N GLY A 125 9.25 17.09 -7.13
CA GLY A 125 9.53 16.79 -8.53
C GLY A 125 8.27 16.57 -9.37
N ALA A 126 7.13 16.27 -8.73
CA ALA A 126 5.85 16.11 -9.44
C ALA A 126 5.28 17.44 -9.94
N LYS A 127 5.62 18.57 -9.28
CA LYS A 127 4.97 19.88 -9.51
C LYS A 127 3.44 19.81 -9.39
N ASP A 128 3.00 18.89 -8.51
CA ASP A 128 1.63 18.66 -8.09
C ASP A 128 1.67 18.25 -6.61
N GLU A 129 1.08 19.06 -5.72
CA GLU A 129 1.05 18.79 -4.28
C GLU A 129 0.42 17.43 -3.94
N GLY A 130 -0.67 17.05 -4.62
CA GLY A 130 -1.36 15.79 -4.38
C GLY A 130 -0.50 14.58 -4.71
N MET A 131 0.24 14.63 -5.81
CA MET A 131 1.19 13.60 -6.20
C MET A 131 2.42 13.55 -5.29
N ASN A 132 2.94 14.70 -4.86
CA ASN A 132 4.04 14.77 -3.90
C ASN A 132 3.65 14.16 -2.54
N ILE A 133 2.40 14.37 -2.08
CA ILE A 133 1.87 13.72 -0.86
C ILE A 133 1.73 12.22 -1.07
N ARG A 134 1.08 11.79 -2.17
CA ARG A 134 0.86 10.38 -2.48
C ARG A 134 2.17 9.61 -2.52
N GLY A 135 3.16 10.09 -3.29
CA GLY A 135 4.44 9.39 -3.41
C GLY A 135 5.21 9.26 -2.09
N VAL A 136 5.16 10.25 -1.20
CA VAL A 136 5.79 10.14 0.14
C VAL A 136 5.08 9.10 1.00
N MET A 137 3.75 9.14 1.01
CA MET A 137 2.95 8.16 1.73
C MET A 137 3.21 6.75 1.20
N ASP A 138 3.32 6.62 -0.11
CA ASP A 138 3.60 5.38 -0.77
C ASP A 138 4.98 4.82 -0.38
N TRP A 139 6.00 5.66 -0.41
CA TRP A 139 7.33 5.27 0.05
C TRP A 139 7.37 4.91 1.54
N LEU A 140 6.61 5.63 2.39
CA LEU A 140 6.48 5.27 3.80
C LEU A 140 5.85 3.88 3.97
N GLU A 141 4.85 3.51 3.17
CA GLU A 141 4.29 2.15 3.18
C GLU A 141 5.28 1.08 2.71
N PHE A 142 6.04 1.41 1.65
CA PHE A 142 7.10 0.56 1.14
C PHE A 142 8.14 0.25 2.21
N ILE A 143 8.75 1.29 2.78
CA ILE A 143 9.74 1.08 3.84
C ILE A 143 9.04 0.40 5.01
N GLY A 144 7.91 0.92 5.50
CA GLY A 144 7.21 0.48 6.71
C GLY A 144 6.83 -1.00 6.76
N GLY A 145 6.84 -1.70 5.61
CA GLY A 145 6.42 -3.10 5.54
C GLY A 145 4.93 -3.28 5.74
N TYR A 146 4.16 -2.22 5.49
CA TYR A 146 2.72 -2.23 5.60
C TYR A 146 2.12 -2.70 4.27
N TRP A 147 2.35 -3.98 3.97
CA TRP A 147 1.86 -4.66 2.77
C TRP A 147 1.00 -5.84 3.18
N VAL A 148 0.04 -6.16 2.33
CA VAL A 148 -0.81 -7.34 2.48
C VAL A 148 -0.76 -8.17 1.23
N ASP A 149 -0.63 -9.49 1.41
CA ASP A 149 -0.84 -10.46 0.36
C ASP A 149 -2.33 -10.76 0.28
N VAL A 150 -2.94 -10.37 -0.83
CA VAL A 150 -4.28 -10.79 -1.21
C VAL A 150 -4.14 -12.14 -1.88
N VAL A 151 -4.67 -13.18 -1.27
CA VAL A 151 -4.44 -14.57 -1.65
C VAL A 151 -5.73 -15.24 -2.09
N LEU A 152 -5.74 -15.78 -3.30
CA LEU A 152 -6.75 -16.69 -3.78
C LEU A 152 -6.44 -18.10 -3.28
N GLU A 153 -7.37 -18.69 -2.55
CA GLU A 153 -7.27 -20.06 -2.06
C GLU A 153 -8.40 -20.92 -2.61
N ARG A 154 -8.10 -22.20 -2.84
CA ARG A 154 -9.05 -23.21 -3.31
C ARG A 154 -9.18 -24.33 -2.30
N GLU A 155 -10.41 -24.79 -2.11
CA GLU A 155 -10.71 -25.91 -1.22
C GLU A 155 -10.30 -27.24 -1.88
N GLU A 156 -9.39 -27.97 -1.24
CA GLU A 156 -8.93 -29.30 -1.65
C GLU A 156 -9.17 -30.33 -0.54
N PRO A 157 -9.29 -31.62 -0.87
CA PRO A 157 -9.29 -32.69 0.14
C PRO A 157 -7.96 -32.69 0.90
N SER A 158 -8.00 -32.77 2.23
CA SER A 158 -6.75 -32.73 2.99
C SER A 158 -5.85 -33.94 2.70
N TYR A 159 -4.53 -33.72 2.67
CA TYR A 159 -3.53 -34.76 2.44
C TYR A 159 -3.65 -35.96 3.40
N ASN A 160 -4.11 -35.74 4.64
CA ASN A 160 -4.31 -36.81 5.63
C ASN A 160 -5.64 -37.57 5.46
N GLY A 161 -6.48 -37.19 4.49
CA GLY A 161 -7.79 -37.78 4.22
C GLY A 161 -8.90 -37.33 5.17
N GLU A 162 -8.63 -36.39 6.09
CA GLU A 162 -9.59 -35.86 7.05
C GLU A 162 -10.00 -34.42 6.69
N GLY A 163 -11.20 -34.28 6.09
CA GLY A 163 -11.78 -32.98 5.79
C GLY A 163 -11.19 -32.31 4.55
N SER A 164 -11.21 -30.97 4.56
CA SER A 164 -10.69 -30.12 3.48
C SER A 164 -9.63 -29.16 4.01
N GLU A 165 -8.71 -28.81 3.13
CA GLU A 165 -7.70 -27.78 3.33
C GLU A 165 -7.82 -26.72 2.24
N TRP A 166 -7.37 -25.51 2.55
CA TRP A 166 -7.35 -24.40 1.59
C TRP A 166 -5.93 -24.25 1.07
N VAL A 167 -5.77 -24.38 -0.24
CA VAL A 167 -4.47 -24.33 -0.91
C VAL A 167 -4.37 -23.01 -1.67
N ASN A 168 -3.25 -22.30 -1.50
CA ASN A 168 -2.95 -21.09 -2.25
C ASN A 168 -2.86 -21.43 -3.75
N VAL A 169 -3.65 -20.75 -4.55
CA VAL A 169 -3.66 -20.87 -6.01
C VAL A 169 -2.88 -19.72 -6.64
N ASP A 170 -3.14 -18.51 -6.15
CA ASP A 170 -2.49 -17.29 -6.63
C ASP A 170 -2.48 -16.22 -5.54
N TYR A 171 -1.63 -15.21 -5.70
CA TYR A 171 -1.60 -14.06 -4.80
C TYR A 171 -1.08 -12.81 -5.49
N THR A 172 -1.45 -11.65 -4.95
CA THR A 172 -0.85 -10.37 -5.29
C THR A 172 -0.66 -9.55 -4.03
N SER A 173 0.41 -8.76 -3.98
CA SER A 173 0.73 -7.93 -2.83
C SER A 173 0.33 -6.49 -3.10
N LEU A 174 -0.40 -5.87 -2.17
CA LEU A 174 -0.84 -4.48 -2.26
C LEU A 174 -0.38 -3.68 -1.04
N PRO A 175 -0.18 -2.35 -1.18
CA PRO A 175 -0.02 -1.49 -0.02
C PRO A 175 -1.25 -1.59 0.87
N ASN A 176 -1.06 -1.58 2.19
CA ASN A 176 -2.17 -1.73 3.11
C ASN A 176 -3.19 -0.58 3.04
N SER A 177 -2.83 0.59 2.51
CA SER A 177 -3.78 1.68 2.27
C SER A 177 -4.70 1.45 1.07
N GLU A 178 -4.36 0.52 0.18
CA GLU A 178 -5.14 0.20 -1.03
C GLU A 178 -5.81 -1.19 -0.93
N SER A 179 -5.88 -1.74 0.28
CA SER A 179 -6.44 -3.07 0.56
C SER A 179 -7.88 -3.05 1.09
N HIS A 180 -8.57 -1.91 1.04
CA HIS A 180 -9.96 -1.84 1.47
C HIS A 180 -10.91 -2.43 0.40
N GLU A 181 -12.02 -3.03 0.81
CA GLU A 181 -13.06 -3.59 -0.09
C GLU A 181 -13.58 -2.63 -1.16
N SER A 182 -13.47 -1.32 -0.92
CA SER A 182 -13.90 -0.28 -1.84
C SER A 182 -12.80 0.21 -2.77
N ASP A 183 -11.54 -0.12 -2.52
CA ASP A 183 -10.41 0.35 -3.30
C ASP A 183 -10.34 -0.31 -4.65
N ASP A 184 -10.00 0.48 -5.67
CA ASP A 184 -9.93 0.00 -7.05
C ASP A 184 -8.75 -0.97 -7.25
N ALA A 185 -7.65 -0.81 -6.51
CA ALA A 185 -6.53 -1.76 -6.55
C ALA A 185 -6.96 -3.17 -6.09
N LEU A 186 -7.75 -3.25 -5.02
CA LEU A 186 -8.29 -4.53 -4.56
C LEU A 186 -9.30 -5.11 -5.55
N LYS A 187 -10.20 -4.30 -6.13
CA LYS A 187 -11.13 -4.77 -7.17
C LYS A 187 -10.39 -5.32 -8.38
N HIS A 188 -9.34 -4.63 -8.84
CA HIS A 188 -8.50 -5.11 -9.93
C HIS A 188 -7.78 -6.41 -9.58
N ALA A 189 -7.35 -6.59 -8.31
CA ALA A 189 -6.79 -7.87 -7.86
C ALA A 189 -7.83 -9.01 -7.94
N LEU A 190 -9.09 -8.76 -7.54
CA LEU A 190 -10.17 -9.73 -7.66
C LEU A 190 -10.49 -10.07 -9.12
N GLU A 191 -10.59 -9.05 -9.98
CA GLU A 191 -10.78 -9.24 -11.42
C GLU A 191 -9.68 -10.13 -12.00
N ASN A 192 -8.41 -9.89 -11.69
CA ASN A 192 -7.31 -10.74 -12.17
C ASN A 192 -7.49 -12.20 -11.73
N PHE A 193 -7.83 -12.45 -10.47
CA PHE A 193 -8.11 -13.80 -9.99
C PHE A 193 -9.29 -14.46 -10.72
N GLU A 194 -10.34 -13.71 -11.01
CA GLU A 194 -11.47 -14.23 -11.78
C GLU A 194 -11.04 -14.69 -13.17
N TRP A 195 -10.22 -13.87 -13.83
CA TRP A 195 -9.64 -14.16 -15.15
C TRP A 195 -8.68 -15.35 -15.12
N ASP A 196 -7.87 -15.50 -14.08
CA ASP A 196 -6.93 -16.61 -13.96
C ASP A 196 -7.64 -17.95 -13.71
N VAL A 197 -8.76 -17.93 -12.97
CA VAL A 197 -9.58 -19.11 -12.72
C VAL A 197 -10.42 -19.50 -13.94
N ALA A 198 -11.15 -18.56 -14.55
CA ALA A 198 -12.08 -18.86 -15.65
C ALA A 198 -11.45 -18.82 -17.04
N ARG A 199 -10.26 -18.23 -17.21
CA ARG A 199 -9.62 -17.96 -18.50
C ARG A 199 -10.49 -17.08 -19.42
N LEU A 200 -9.95 -16.74 -20.60
CA LEU A 200 -10.68 -15.98 -21.62
C LEU A 200 -11.90 -16.74 -22.14
N GLY A 201 -13.10 -16.40 -21.65
CA GLY A 201 -14.38 -16.77 -22.27
C GLY A 201 -15.44 -17.37 -21.35
N ASP A 202 -15.09 -17.74 -20.12
CA ASP A 202 -16.03 -18.27 -19.13
C ASP A 202 -16.29 -17.24 -18.02
N GLU A 203 -17.49 -17.25 -17.42
CA GLU A 203 -17.88 -16.32 -16.35
C GLU A 203 -17.63 -16.95 -14.96
N PHE A 204 -16.83 -16.29 -14.14
CA PHE A 204 -16.62 -16.58 -12.71
C PHE A 204 -16.56 -15.24 -11.97
N GLU A 205 -17.21 -15.18 -10.80
CA GLU A 205 -17.30 -13.96 -9.99
C GLU A 205 -17.00 -14.28 -8.53
N LEU A 206 -16.16 -13.44 -7.92
CA LEU A 206 -15.83 -13.44 -6.50
C LEU A 206 -16.71 -12.42 -5.79
N ALA A 207 -17.70 -12.89 -5.03
CA ALA A 207 -18.60 -12.02 -4.29
C ALA A 207 -17.97 -11.56 -2.96
N LEU A 208 -17.96 -10.25 -2.71
CA LEU A 208 -17.53 -9.65 -1.44
C LEU A 208 -18.46 -10.06 -0.29
N GLU A 209 -17.90 -10.43 0.87
CA GLU A 209 -18.69 -10.83 2.04
C GLU A 209 -19.47 -9.65 2.65
N SER A 210 -18.96 -8.42 2.57
CA SER A 210 -19.65 -7.22 3.06
C SER A 210 -20.95 -6.92 2.32
N GLU A 211 -21.02 -7.25 1.03
CA GLU A 211 -22.24 -7.15 0.23
C GLU A 211 -23.30 -8.19 0.64
N GLN A 212 -22.88 -9.37 1.13
CA GLN A 212 -23.80 -10.40 1.64
C GLN A 212 -24.45 -10.01 2.98
N VAL A 213 -23.77 -9.25 3.82
CA VAL A 213 -24.34 -8.75 5.09
C VAL A 213 -25.37 -7.65 4.82
N ALA A 214 -25.15 -6.79 3.82
CA ALA A 214 -26.13 -5.78 3.42
C ALA A 214 -27.39 -6.40 2.79
N GLY A 215 -27.27 -7.54 2.09
CA GLY A 215 -28.38 -8.26 1.46
C GLY A 215 -29.22 -9.14 2.39
N SER A 216 -28.75 -9.47 3.60
CA SER A 216 -29.45 -10.37 4.54
C SER A 216 -30.31 -9.64 5.59
N GLY A 217 -30.36 -8.30 5.55
CA GLY A 217 -31.03 -7.46 6.55
C GLY A 217 -32.50 -7.07 6.29
N GLN A 218 -33.12 -7.45 5.17
CA GLN A 218 -34.53 -7.10 4.90
C GLN A 218 -35.33 -8.25 4.30
N ALA A 219 -35.57 -9.30 5.09
CA ALA A 219 -36.71 -10.18 4.83
C ALA A 219 -37.20 -10.93 6.06
N VAL A 220 -37.56 -10.25 7.17
CA VAL A 220 -38.71 -10.68 8.00
C VAL A 220 -39.24 -9.49 8.82
N ALA A 221 -40.41 -8.96 8.47
CA ALA A 221 -41.52 -8.60 9.38
C ALA A 221 -42.49 -7.60 8.72
N ALA A 222 -43.53 -8.12 8.08
CA ALA A 222 -44.94 -7.69 8.23
C ALA A 222 -45.85 -8.69 7.51
#